data_AF-A0A3M1LBB9-F1
#
_entry.id   AF-A0A3M1LBB9-F1
#
_cell.length_a   1.000
_cell.length_b   1.000
_cell.length_c   1.000
_cell.angle_alpha   90.00
_cell.angle_beta   90.00
_cell.angle_gamma   90.00
#
_symmetry.space_group_name_H-M   'P 1'
#
loop_
_entity.id
_entity.type
_entity.pdbx_description
1 polymer ?
#
loop_
_entity_poly.entity_id
_entity_poly.type
_entity_poly.pdbx_seq_one_letter_code
_entity_poly.pdbx_strand_id
1 'polypeptide(L)'
;SGLAVTLFFGGWLPPFPNLLRGLWEAIGGFTWLSPLWFTAKVLVLLVVMVWLRATLPRFRYDRLMAFGWKVLLPLALLNVIVTAGVLALLG
;
A
#
# COMPACT_ATOMS: atom_id res chain seq x y z
N SER A 1 -6.48 -3.47 8.04
CA SER A 1 -6.37 -3.22 6.59
C SER A 1 -6.77 -1.80 6.16
N GLY A 2 -7.74 -1.13 6.80
CA GLY A 2 -8.18 0.23 6.41
C GLY A 2 -7.08 1.31 6.37
N LEU A 3 -6.25 1.42 7.42
CA LEU A 3 -5.13 2.37 7.48
C LEU A 3 -4.07 2.13 6.39
N ALA A 4 -3.84 0.87 6.00
CA ALA A 4 -2.90 0.56 4.92
C ALA A 4 -3.44 1.02 3.56
N VAL A 5 -4.76 0.90 3.34
CA VAL A 5 -5.40 1.38 2.10
C VAL A 5 -5.36 2.90 2.01
N THR A 6 -5.58 3.60 3.12
CA THR A 6 -5.55 5.08 3.12
C THR A 6 -4.13 5.62 2.97
N LEU A 7 -3.15 5.07 3.71
CA LEU A 7 -1.79 5.60 3.74
C LEU A 7 -0.97 5.21 2.50
N PHE A 8 -1.16 4.01 1.96
CA PHE A 8 -0.30 3.51 0.87
C PHE A 8 -1.04 3.36 -0.47
N PHE A 9 -2.33 3.05 -0.48
CA PHE A 9 -3.09 2.76 -1.72
C PHE A 9 -4.06 3.87 -2.15
N GLY A 10 -3.91 5.08 -1.60
CA GLY A 10 -4.71 6.25 -2.01
C GLY A 10 -6.19 6.20 -1.60
N GLY A 11 -6.56 5.37 -0.62
CA GLY A 11 -7.91 5.39 -0.04
C GLY A 11 -9.04 5.24 -1.06
N TRP A 12 -9.80 6.33 -1.22
CA TRP A 12 -11.00 6.49 -2.05
C TRP A 12 -10.72 6.70 -3.54
N LEU A 13 -9.45 6.88 -3.93
CA LEU A 13 -9.07 7.08 -5.33
C LEU A 13 -9.26 5.77 -6.14
N PRO A 14 -9.80 5.84 -7.37
CA PRO A 14 -9.85 4.72 -8.29
C PRO A 14 -8.42 4.31 -8.70
N PRO A 15 -8.23 3.09 -9.22
CA PRO A 15 -6.93 2.67 -9.72
C PRO A 15 -6.45 3.60 -10.86
N PHE A 16 -5.25 4.16 -10.71
CA PHE A 16 -4.59 5.05 -11.68
C PHE A 16 -5.43 6.28 -12.12
N PRO A 17 -5.71 7.22 -11.19
CA PRO A 17 -6.59 8.35 -11.48
C PRO A 17 -6.05 9.29 -12.58
N ASN A 18 -4.73 9.39 -12.73
CA ASN A 18 -4.10 10.29 -13.70
C ASN A 18 -3.99 9.67 -15.10
N LEU A 19 -3.81 8.35 -15.21
CA LEU A 19 -3.66 7.66 -16.50
C LEU A 19 -5.01 7.30 -17.13
N LEU A 20 -6.01 6.96 -16.31
CA LEU A 20 -7.31 6.46 -16.77
C LEU A 20 -8.44 7.47 -16.54
N ARG A 21 -8.10 8.76 -16.43
CA ARG A 21 -9.05 9.83 -16.11
C ARG A 21 -10.25 9.87 -17.07
N GLY A 22 -10.00 9.79 -18.38
CA GLY A 22 -11.05 9.82 -19.40
C GLY A 22 -12.02 8.63 -19.35
N LEU A 23 -11.53 7.43 -18.99
CA LEU A 23 -12.39 6.26 -18.78
C LEU A 23 -13.24 6.43 -17.52
N TRP A 24 -12.64 6.97 -16.46
CA TRP A 24 -13.32 7.14 -15.18
C TRP A 24 -14.43 8.19 -15.23
N GLU A 25 -14.21 9.27 -15.96
CA GLU A 25 -15.22 10.29 -16.24
C GLU A 25 -16.39 9.71 -17.06
N ALA A 26 -16.10 8.82 -18.02
CA ALA A 26 -17.13 8.17 -18.85
C ALA A 26 -17.99 7.13 -18.10
N ILE A 27 -17.47 6.50 -17.04
CA ILE A 27 -18.15 5.42 -16.29
C ILE A 27 -19.09 5.95 -15.19
N GLY A 28 -19.25 7.27 -15.04
CA GLY A 28 -20.28 7.87 -14.19
C GLY A 28 -19.76 8.72 -13.03
N GLY A 29 -18.51 9.19 -13.10
CA GLY A 29 -17.98 10.17 -12.16
C GLY A 29 -17.59 9.60 -10.80
N PHE A 30 -16.73 10.37 -10.11
CA PHE A 30 -15.90 9.91 -9.00
C PHE A 30 -16.66 9.57 -7.71
N THR A 31 -17.87 10.11 -7.54
CA THR A 31 -18.50 10.22 -6.21
C THR A 31 -19.10 8.91 -5.71
N TRP A 32 -19.88 8.20 -6.52
CA TRP A 32 -20.65 7.02 -6.05
C TRP A 32 -19.87 5.71 -6.04
N LEU A 33 -18.84 5.56 -6.89
CA LEU A 33 -17.98 4.36 -6.89
C LEU A 33 -16.84 4.42 -5.88
N SER A 34 -16.58 5.58 -5.27
CA SER A 34 -15.46 5.76 -4.35
C SER A 34 -15.48 4.81 -3.12
N PRO A 35 -16.63 4.49 -2.47
CA PRO A 35 -16.65 3.56 -1.35
C PRO A 35 -16.44 2.11 -1.76
N LEU A 36 -16.86 1.77 -2.99
CA LEU A 36 -16.74 0.43 -3.54
C LEU A 36 -15.27 0.10 -3.81
N TRP A 37 -14.50 1.06 -4.33
CA TRP A 37 -13.06 0.91 -4.50
C TRP A 37 -12.30 0.78 -3.20
N PHE A 38 -12.65 1.59 -2.20
CA PHE A 38 -12.05 1.49 -0.88
C PHE A 38 -12.27 0.10 -0.29
N THR A 39 -13.51 -0.38 -0.32
CA THR A 39 -13.89 -1.70 0.22
C THR A 39 -13.23 -2.83 -0.56
N ALA A 40 -13.18 -2.74 -1.89
CA ALA A 40 -12.51 -3.73 -2.73
C ALA A 40 -11.02 -3.85 -2.39
N LYS A 41 -10.29 -2.73 -2.24
CA LYS A 41 -8.88 -2.74 -1.83
C LYS A 41 -8.69 -3.34 -0.43
N VAL A 42 -9.58 -3.01 0.50
CA VAL A 42 -9.56 -3.59 1.86
C VAL A 42 -9.76 -5.10 1.82
N LEU A 43 -10.71 -5.59 1.03
CA LEU A 43 -10.98 -7.02 0.87
C LEU A 43 -9.80 -7.77 0.26
N VAL A 44 -9.17 -7.21 -0.78
CA VAL A 44 -7.96 -7.79 -1.38
C VAL A 44 -6.85 -7.92 -0.34
N LEU A 45 -6.59 -6.89 0.47
CA LEU A 45 -5.58 -6.96 1.53
C LEU A 45 -5.95 -7.97 2.63
N LEU A 46 -7.23 -8.12 2.96
CA LEU A 46 -7.68 -9.16 3.90
C LEU A 46 -7.44 -10.56 3.34
N VAL A 47 -7.77 -10.80 2.07
CA VAL A 47 -7.49 -12.08 1.40
C VAL A 47 -5.99 -12.37 1.41
N VAL A 48 -5.15 -11.38 1.11
CA VAL A 48 -3.68 -11.52 1.17
C VAL A 48 -3.21 -11.89 2.58
N MET A 49 -3.75 -11.27 3.63
CA MET A 49 -3.40 -11.61 5.02
C MET A 49 -3.81 -13.03 5.41
N VAL A 50 -5.00 -13.47 4.97
CA VAL A 50 -5.47 -14.85 5.18
C VAL A 50 -4.59 -15.84 4.41
N TRP A 51 -4.21 -15.51 3.17
CA TRP A 51 -3.34 -16.33 2.35
C TRP A 51 -1.92 -16.44 2.91
N LEU A 52 -1.36 -15.34 3.42
CA LEU A 52 -0.08 -15.32 4.13
C LEU A 52 -0.12 -16.20 5.39
N ARG A 53 -1.22 -16.16 6.15
CA ARG A 53 -1.40 -17.05 7.31
C ARG A 53 -1.44 -18.53 6.89
N ALA A 54 -2.05 -18.84 5.76
CA ALA A 54 -2.16 -20.21 5.26
C ALA A 54 -0.84 -20.76 4.66
N THR A 55 -0.03 -19.90 4.05
CA THR A 55 1.19 -20.30 3.32
C THR A 55 2.46 -20.30 4.17
N LEU A 56 2.52 -19.54 5.26
CA LEU A 56 3.74 -19.41 6.06
C LEU A 56 3.83 -20.52 7.14
N PRO A 57 4.72 -21.53 6.98
CA PRO A 57 5.00 -22.49 8.04
C PRO A 57 5.70 -21.77 9.20
N ARG A 58 5.24 -22.04 10.43
CA ARG A 58 5.61 -21.38 11.70
C ARG A 58 7.09 -20.92 11.77
N PHE A 59 7.35 -19.63 11.55
CA PHE A 59 8.70 -19.06 11.63
C PHE A 59 9.14 -18.86 13.09
N ARG A 60 10.42 -19.10 13.37
CA ARG A 60 11.01 -18.79 14.67
C ARG A 60 11.11 -17.28 14.88
N TYR A 61 10.78 -16.82 16.09
CA TYR A 61 10.82 -15.41 16.49
C TYR A 61 12.18 -14.76 16.21
N ASP A 62 13.26 -15.48 16.48
CA ASP A 62 14.64 -15.01 16.31
C ASP A 62 14.94 -14.56 14.87
N ARG A 63 14.38 -15.27 13.88
CA ARG A 63 14.58 -14.95 12.45
C ARG A 63 13.77 -13.73 12.04
N LEU A 64 12.57 -13.57 12.59
CA LEU A 64 11.72 -12.41 12.34
C LEU A 64 12.35 -11.14 12.92
N MET A 65 12.88 -11.23 14.15
CA MET A 65 13.53 -10.10 14.80
C MET A 65 14.82 -9.71 14.08
N ALA A 66 15.63 -10.68 13.66
CA ALA A 66 16.80 -10.41 12.84
C ALA A 66 16.44 -9.73 11.51
N PHE A 67 15.37 -10.14 10.83
CA PHE A 67 14.90 -9.50 9.60
C PHE A 67 14.41 -8.06 9.83
N GLY A 68 13.60 -7.85 10.87
CA GLY A 68 13.12 -6.53 11.28
C GLY A 68 14.25 -5.55 11.57
N TRP A 69 15.19 -5.96 12.41
CA TRP A 69 16.25 -5.07 12.89
C TRP A 69 17.42 -4.94 11.92
N LYS A 70 17.81 -6.01 11.22
CA LYS A 70 18.98 -5.97 10.32
C LYS A 70 18.65 -5.57 8.89
N VAL A 71 17.40 -5.72 8.45
CA VAL A 71 17.02 -5.47 7.05
C VAL A 71 15.99 -4.36 6.95
N LEU A 72 14.86 -4.46 7.67
CA LEU A 72 13.78 -3.48 7.52
C LEU A 72 14.15 -2.08 8.05
N LEU A 73 14.82 -2.01 9.20
CA LEU A 73 15.24 -0.73 9.79
C LEU A 73 16.23 0.06 8.92
N PRO A 74 17.37 -0.50 8.45
CA PRO A 74 18.27 0.24 7.57
C PRO A 74 17.62 0.59 6.24
N LEU A 75 16.73 -0.26 5.70
CA LEU A 75 16.01 0.01 4.47
C LEU A 75 15.02 1.19 4.61
N ALA A 76 14.30 1.25 5.73
CA ALA A 76 13.38 2.35 6.02
C ALA A 76 14.13 3.69 6.18
N LEU A 77 15.27 3.69 6.89
CA LEU A 77 16.13 4.87 7.00
C LEU A 77 16.65 5.34 5.65
N LEU A 78 17.12 4.40 4.82
CA LEU A 78 17.57 4.71 3.46
C LEU A 78 16.44 5.31 2.62
N ASN A 79 15.22 4.77 2.70
CA ASN A 79 14.06 5.31 1.98
C ASN A 79 13.74 6.76 2.38
N VAL A 80 13.80 7.09 3.67
CA VAL A 80 13.59 8.46 4.16
C VAL A 80 14.66 9.41 3.64
N ILE A 81 15.94 9.02 3.72
CA ILE A 81 17.06 9.84 3.23
C ILE A 81 16.95 10.08 1.73
N VAL A 82 16.64 9.03 0.95
CA VAL A 82 16.46 9.15 -0.50
C VAL A 82 15.29 10.08 -0.82
N THR A 83 14.14 9.93 -0.15
CA THR A 83 12.98 10.78 -0.37
C THR A 83 13.28 12.24 -0.03
N ALA A 84 13.99 12.50 1.07
CA ALA A 84 14.44 13.83 1.45
C ALA A 84 15.43 14.43 0.42
N GLY A 85 16.38 13.63 -0.06
CA GLY A 85 17.34 14.07 -1.07
C GLY A 85 16.68 14.38 -2.41
N VAL A 86 15.74 13.54 -2.86
CA VAL A 86 14.96 13.78 -4.08
C VAL A 86 14.14 15.06 -3.96
N LEU A 87 13.48 15.28 -2.82
CA LEU A 87 12.71 16.50 -2.58
C LEU A 87 13.60 17.75 -2.57
N ALA A 88 14.80 17.68 -1.99
CA ALA A 88 15.74 18.80 -1.95
C ALA A 88 16.41 19.11 -3.30
N LEU A 89 16.44 18.16 -4.23
CA LEU A 89 17.02 18.34 -5.57
C LEU A 89 15.99 18.75 -6.63
N LEU A 90 14.74 18.29 -6.50
CA LEU A 90 13.65 18.57 -7.44
C LEU A 90 12.72 19.71 -7.00
N GLY A 91 12.72 20.04 -5.69
CA GLY A 91 12.01 21.19 -5.12
C GLY A 91 12.86 22.43 -5.12
#